data_AF-A0A6A3PGD0-F1
#
_entry.id   AF-A0A6A3PGD0-F1
#
_cell.length_a   1.000
_cell.length_b   1.000
_cell.length_c   1.000
_cell.angle_alpha   90.00
_cell.angle_beta   90.00
_cell.angle_gamma   90.00
#
_symmetry.space_group_name_H-M   'P 1'
#
loop_
_entity.id
_entity.type
_entity.pdbx_description
1 polymer ?
#
loop_
_entity_poly.entity_id
_entity_poly.type
_entity_poly.pdbx_seq_one_letter_code
_entity_poly.pdbx_strand_id
1 'polypeptide(L)'
;MAPTQRRRPIGRPRLPGGEGRKVKTHTVSSFAASHKIKVLDHFDAHNDIEMTINHFYPELPAAKFNSRRTLIYTWKSPRRAIEALCDEVGGAGKKKARKKGEATILSKEDEADLVCWISELRDEGVPVTPTMLRLQAHEVAKAAGVAPFKASWC
;
A
#
# COMPACT_ATOMS: atom_id res chain seq x y z
N MET A 1 7.40 -38.98 3.43
CA MET A 1 6.63 -38.59 4.63
C MET A 1 5.74 -37.41 4.28
N ALA A 2 4.41 -37.54 4.42
CA ALA A 2 3.47 -36.47 4.07
C ALA A 2 3.39 -35.41 5.19
N PRO A 3 3.25 -34.11 4.87
CA PRO A 3 3.21 -33.05 5.88
C PRO A 3 1.88 -33.08 6.64
N THR A 4 1.96 -33.20 7.96
CA THR A 4 0.82 -33.12 8.88
C THR A 4 0.23 -31.70 8.89
N GLN A 5 -0.97 -31.54 8.34
CA GLN A 5 -1.69 -30.27 8.39
C GLN A 5 -2.10 -29.94 9.84
N ARG A 6 -1.52 -28.87 10.40
CA ARG A 6 -1.89 -28.36 11.73
C ARG A 6 -3.31 -27.77 11.68
N ARG A 7 -4.21 -28.23 12.56
CA ARG A 7 -5.55 -27.65 12.68
C ARG A 7 -5.45 -26.20 13.15
N ARG A 8 -6.23 -25.31 12.54
CA ARG A 8 -6.30 -23.90 12.96
C ARG A 8 -6.89 -23.84 14.37
N PRO A 9 -6.31 -23.05 15.29
CA PRO A 9 -6.87 -22.90 16.63
C PRO A 9 -8.30 -22.35 16.55
N ILE A 10 -9.23 -23.00 17.24
CA ILE A 10 -10.59 -22.49 17.42
C ILE A 10 -10.49 -21.21 18.25
N GLY A 11 -11.01 -20.11 17.69
CA GLY A 11 -11.09 -18.83 18.39
C GLY A 11 -11.98 -18.92 19.62
N ARG A 12 -11.89 -17.91 20.49
CA ARG A 12 -12.69 -17.81 21.72
C ARG A 12 -14.19 -18.02 21.41
N PRO A 13 -14.88 -18.94 22.10
CA PRO A 13 -16.32 -19.15 21.91
C PRO A 13 -17.11 -17.89 22.29
N ARG A 14 -18.22 -17.64 21.59
CA ARG A 14 -19.10 -16.50 21.87
C ARG A 14 -19.92 -16.81 23.12
N LEU A 15 -19.96 -15.87 24.06
CA LEU A 15 -20.82 -15.98 25.24
C LEU A 15 -22.30 -15.89 24.82
N PRO A 16 -23.21 -16.72 25.38
CA PRO A 16 -24.64 -16.59 25.15
C PRO A 16 -25.12 -15.21 25.65
N GLY A 17 -25.90 -14.50 24.85
CA GLY A 17 -26.52 -13.22 25.23
C GLY A 17 -25.70 -11.94 24.94
N GLY A 18 -24.52 -12.04 24.31
CA GLY A 18 -23.79 -10.85 23.87
C GLY A 18 -24.34 -10.27 22.55
N GLU A 19 -24.29 -8.95 22.38
CA GLU A 19 -24.70 -8.19 21.16
C GLU A 19 -23.91 -8.54 19.87
N GLY A 20 -23.12 -9.61 19.89
CA GLY A 20 -22.35 -10.07 18.77
C GLY A 20 -21.25 -9.08 18.36
N ARG A 21 -20.89 -9.13 17.08
CA ARG A 21 -19.86 -8.25 16.51
C ARG A 21 -20.51 -6.92 16.15
N LYS A 22 -20.09 -5.83 16.80
CA LYS A 22 -20.49 -4.47 16.41
C LYS A 22 -20.15 -4.21 14.94
N VAL A 23 -21.08 -3.60 14.22
CA VAL A 23 -20.89 -3.21 12.82
C VAL A 23 -19.75 -2.20 12.74
N LYS A 24 -18.85 -2.36 11.75
CA LYS A 24 -17.77 -1.41 11.52
C LYS A 24 -18.34 -0.09 10.99
N THR A 25 -18.20 0.97 11.76
CA THR A 25 -18.62 2.34 11.38
C THR A 25 -17.57 3.09 10.56
N HIS A 26 -16.27 2.80 10.79
CA HIS A 26 -15.17 3.47 10.12
C HIS A 26 -14.68 2.68 8.89
N THR A 27 -15.29 2.94 7.73
CA THR A 27 -14.77 2.50 6.43
C THR A 27 -14.08 3.67 5.73
N VAL A 28 -12.75 3.60 5.61
CA VAL A 28 -11.98 4.61 4.88
C VAL A 28 -12.00 4.27 3.39
N SER A 29 -12.42 5.22 2.55
CA SER A 29 -12.33 5.08 1.10
C SER A 29 -10.90 5.35 0.63
N SER A 30 -10.40 4.50 -0.26
CA SER A 30 -9.05 4.63 -0.83
C SER A 30 -9.17 4.81 -2.34
N PHE A 31 -8.52 5.84 -2.88
CA PHE A 31 -8.57 6.25 -4.28
C PHE A 31 -7.22 6.04 -4.95
N ALA A 32 -7.25 5.61 -6.22
CA ALA A 32 -6.06 5.48 -7.06
C ALA A 32 -5.42 6.84 -7.31
N ALA A 33 -4.10 6.86 -7.57
CA ALA A 33 -3.37 8.09 -7.86
C ALA A 33 -3.96 8.82 -9.07
N SER A 34 -4.27 8.09 -10.14
CA SER A 34 -4.90 8.64 -11.35
C SER A 34 -6.24 9.33 -11.08
N HIS A 35 -7.07 8.75 -10.21
CA HIS A 35 -8.34 9.36 -9.83
C HIS A 35 -8.14 10.67 -9.05
N LYS A 36 -7.16 10.70 -8.14
CA LYS A 36 -6.84 11.92 -7.38
C LYS A 36 -6.40 13.04 -8.30
N ILE A 37 -5.56 12.76 -9.30
CA ILE A 37 -5.10 13.76 -10.27
C ILE A 37 -6.28 14.31 -11.06
N LYS A 38 -7.15 13.46 -11.63
CA LYS A 38 -8.35 13.92 -12.36
C LYS A 38 -9.24 14.85 -11.53
N VAL A 39 -9.45 14.52 -10.26
CA VAL A 39 -10.23 15.35 -9.33
C VAL A 39 -9.55 16.69 -9.07
N LEU A 40 -8.22 16.69 -8.91
CA LEU A 40 -7.44 17.92 -8.68
C LEU A 40 -7.36 18.79 -9.94
N ASP A 41 -7.28 18.20 -11.14
CA ASP A 41 -7.28 18.94 -12.42
C ASP A 41 -8.60 19.67 -12.63
N HIS A 42 -9.73 19.00 -12.39
CA HIS A 42 -11.04 19.63 -12.43
C HIS A 42 -11.18 20.72 -11.36
N PHE A 43 -10.67 20.47 -10.15
CA PHE A 43 -10.71 21.45 -9.07
C PHE A 43 -9.89 22.71 -9.41
N ASP A 44 -8.71 22.57 -10.01
CA ASP A 44 -7.89 23.71 -10.41
C ASP A 44 -8.47 24.45 -11.64
N ALA A 45 -9.18 23.75 -12.54
CA ALA A 45 -9.83 24.38 -13.70
C ALA A 45 -11.05 25.24 -13.32
N HIS A 46 -11.84 24.82 -12.33
CA HIS A 46 -13.08 25.50 -11.94
C HIS A 46 -12.95 26.32 -10.65
N ASN A 47 -11.94 26.03 -9.82
CA ASN A 47 -11.74 26.59 -8.48
C ASN A 47 -12.97 26.46 -7.55
N ASP A 48 -13.87 25.52 -7.86
CA ASP A 48 -15.11 25.26 -7.12
C ASP A 48 -15.14 23.82 -6.62
N ILE A 49 -15.19 23.67 -5.30
CA ILE A 49 -15.18 22.37 -4.63
C ILE A 49 -16.54 21.68 -4.66
N GLU A 50 -17.64 22.43 -4.65
CA GLU A 50 -19.00 21.88 -4.74
C GLU A 50 -19.23 21.32 -6.13
N MET A 51 -18.87 22.09 -7.16
CA MET A 51 -18.93 21.65 -8.55
C MET A 51 -18.07 20.39 -8.77
N THR A 52 -16.87 20.35 -8.22
CA THR A 52 -15.98 19.19 -8.31
C THR A 52 -16.56 17.96 -7.60
N ILE A 53 -17.14 18.13 -6.40
CA ILE A 53 -17.75 17.00 -5.69
C ILE A 53 -18.98 16.47 -6.43
N ASN A 54 -19.83 17.36 -6.97
CA ASN A 54 -21.01 16.96 -7.72
C ASN A 54 -20.65 16.23 -9.02
N HIS A 55 -19.55 16.63 -9.69
CA HIS A 55 -19.08 15.96 -10.90
C HIS A 55 -18.56 14.54 -10.63
N PHE A 56 -17.69 14.36 -9.63
CA PHE A 56 -17.04 13.06 -9.37
C PHE A 56 -17.80 12.15 -8.40
N TYR A 57 -18.69 12.71 -7.57
CA TYR A 57 -19.42 11.99 -6.53
C TYR A 57 -20.89 12.46 -6.47
N PRO A 58 -21.67 12.31 -7.56
CA PRO A 58 -23.05 12.80 -7.61
C PRO A 58 -23.97 12.13 -6.58
N GLU A 59 -23.69 10.87 -6.23
CA GLU A 59 -24.48 10.09 -5.27
C GLU A 59 -24.00 10.25 -3.81
N LEU A 60 -23.12 11.22 -3.53
CA LEU A 60 -22.56 11.41 -2.20
C LEU A 60 -23.63 11.97 -1.24
N PRO A 61 -23.90 11.30 -0.09
CA PRO A 61 -24.80 11.86 0.91
C PRO A 61 -24.30 13.21 1.44
N ALA A 62 -25.19 14.17 1.66
CA ALA A 62 -24.85 15.50 2.19
C ALA A 62 -24.03 15.43 3.49
N ALA A 63 -24.32 14.46 4.37
CA ALA A 63 -23.56 14.23 5.60
C ALA A 63 -22.07 13.91 5.37
N LYS A 64 -21.70 13.40 4.19
CA LYS A 64 -20.30 13.07 3.81
C LYS A 64 -19.63 14.17 2.98
N PHE A 65 -20.34 15.24 2.64
CA PHE A 65 -19.83 16.33 1.83
C PHE A 65 -18.56 16.94 2.44
N ASN A 66 -18.62 17.32 3.72
CA ASN A 66 -17.48 17.90 4.43
C ASN A 66 -16.28 16.94 4.51
N SER A 67 -16.52 15.64 4.71
CA SER A 67 -15.45 14.65 4.68
C SER A 67 -14.77 14.58 3.32
N ARG A 68 -15.55 14.67 2.23
CA ARG A 68 -15.02 14.67 0.86
C ARG A 68 -14.26 15.95 0.54
N ARG A 69 -14.81 17.10 0.94
CA ARG A 69 -14.19 18.42 0.81
C ARG A 69 -12.81 18.42 1.46
N THR A 70 -12.73 18.02 2.73
CA THR A 70 -11.45 17.90 3.45
C THR A 70 -10.50 16.94 2.74
N LEU A 71 -10.99 15.79 2.26
CA LEU A 71 -10.16 14.81 1.56
C LEU A 71 -9.51 15.39 0.28
N ILE A 72 -10.25 16.15 -0.52
CA ILE A 72 -9.70 16.79 -1.73
C ILE A 72 -8.63 17.81 -1.36
N TYR A 73 -8.87 18.66 -0.33
CA TYR A 73 -7.84 19.58 0.16
C TYR A 73 -6.59 18.86 0.68
N THR A 74 -6.75 17.71 1.35
CA THR A 74 -5.59 16.90 1.78
C THR A 74 -4.80 16.32 0.62
N TRP A 75 -5.40 16.10 -0.55
CA TRP A 75 -4.67 15.69 -1.77
C TRP A 75 -3.97 16.85 -2.45
N LYS A 76 -4.50 18.06 -2.33
CA LYS A 76 -3.90 19.27 -2.92
C LYS A 76 -2.50 19.54 -2.39
N SER A 77 -2.27 19.34 -1.09
CA SER A 77 -0.96 19.59 -0.47
C SER A 77 0.18 18.72 -1.07
N PRO A 78 0.06 17.38 -1.16
CA PRO A 78 1.05 16.52 -1.78
C PRO A 78 0.83 16.30 -3.29
N ARG A 79 0.22 17.24 -4.03
CA ARG A 79 -0.13 17.06 -5.45
C ARG A 79 1.04 16.56 -6.31
N ARG A 80 2.21 17.22 -6.21
CA ARG A 80 3.43 16.83 -6.95
C ARG A 80 3.87 15.39 -6.66
N ALA A 81 3.69 14.92 -5.43
CA ALA A 81 4.05 13.55 -5.07
C ALA A 81 3.04 12.53 -5.63
N ILE A 82 1.78 12.93 -5.81
CA ILE A 82 0.75 12.10 -6.46
C ILE A 82 1.01 12.02 -7.96
N GLU A 83 1.40 13.13 -8.59
CA GLU A 83 1.82 13.19 -10.00
C GLU A 83 3.03 12.28 -10.25
N ALA A 84 4.10 12.44 -9.47
CA ALA A 84 5.28 11.58 -9.55
C ALA A 84 4.94 10.09 -9.35
N LEU A 85 4.03 9.76 -8.42
CA LEU A 85 3.54 8.39 -8.25
C LEU A 85 2.78 7.89 -9.47
N CYS A 86 2.07 8.76 -10.19
CA CYS A 86 1.30 8.39 -11.36
C CYS A 86 2.19 8.14 -12.58
N ASP A 87 3.31 8.87 -12.68
CA ASP A 87 4.33 8.73 -13.72
C ASP A 87 5.17 7.44 -13.57
N GLU A 88 5.28 6.91 -12.35
CA GLU A 88 5.91 5.60 -12.12
C GLU A 88 5.16 4.47 -12.85
N VAL A 89 5.92 3.50 -13.40
CA VAL A 89 5.36 2.29 -14.01
C VAL A 89 4.46 1.56 -13.00
N GLY A 90 3.17 1.39 -13.36
CA GLY A 90 2.16 0.77 -12.51
C GLY A 90 1.72 1.62 -11.31
N GLY A 91 2.21 2.85 -11.18
CA GLY A 91 1.95 3.75 -10.07
C GLY A 91 0.57 4.41 -10.10
N ALA A 92 0.00 4.64 -11.29
CA ALA A 92 -1.34 5.19 -11.49
C ALA A 92 -2.45 4.46 -10.70
N GLY A 93 -2.36 3.13 -10.58
CA GLY A 93 -3.31 2.30 -9.84
C GLY A 93 -3.09 2.27 -8.32
N LYS A 94 -1.93 2.74 -7.83
CA LYS A 94 -1.60 2.71 -6.41
C LYS A 94 -2.48 3.69 -5.64
N LYS A 95 -3.04 3.23 -4.52
CA LYS A 95 -3.91 4.07 -3.66
C LYS A 95 -3.14 4.84 -2.59
N LYS A 96 -1.95 4.35 -2.25
CA LYS A 96 -1.02 4.88 -1.24
C LYS A 96 0.39 4.76 -1.80
N ALA A 97 1.17 5.83 -1.73
CA ALA A 97 2.62 5.73 -1.83
C ALA A 97 3.15 5.18 -0.50
N ARG A 98 4.16 4.32 -0.56
CA ARG A 98 5.05 4.03 0.58
C ARG A 98 6.40 4.61 0.23
N LYS A 99 7.08 5.26 1.18
CA LYS A 99 8.45 5.69 0.91
C LYS A 99 9.33 4.44 0.82
N LYS A 100 10.25 4.43 -0.14
CA LYS A 100 11.32 3.41 -0.18
C LYS A 100 12.09 3.48 1.15
N GLY A 101 12.23 2.34 1.83
CA GLY A 101 12.91 2.24 3.12
C GLY A 101 12.05 2.41 4.39
N GLU A 102 10.73 2.62 4.28
CA GLU A 102 9.88 2.94 5.45
C GLU A 102 9.48 1.71 6.29
N ALA A 103 9.82 0.50 5.85
CA ALA A 103 9.54 -0.76 6.53
C ALA A 103 10.73 -1.74 6.48
N THR A 104 11.93 -1.22 6.24
CA THR A 104 13.07 -2.04 5.85
C THR A 104 14.08 -2.01 6.98
N ILE A 105 14.32 -3.20 7.53
CA ILE A 105 15.42 -3.42 8.47
C ILE A 105 16.77 -3.23 7.74
N LEU A 106 16.77 -3.42 6.42
CA LEU A 106 17.91 -3.28 5.52
C LEU A 106 18.01 -1.83 4.98
N SER A 107 19.24 -1.37 4.70
CA SER A 107 19.48 -0.04 4.11
C SER A 107 18.98 0.02 2.66
N LYS A 108 18.91 1.23 2.09
CA LYS A 108 18.43 1.39 0.70
C LYS A 108 19.43 0.82 -0.30
N GLU A 109 20.71 0.94 0.01
CA GLU A 109 21.82 0.45 -0.78
C GLU A 109 21.76 -1.09 -0.85
N ASP A 110 21.63 -1.74 0.31
CA ASP A 110 21.53 -3.19 0.40
C ASP A 110 20.28 -3.76 -0.32
N GLU A 111 19.15 -3.04 -0.28
CA GLU A 111 17.95 -3.41 -1.04
C GLU A 111 18.17 -3.28 -2.55
N ALA A 112 18.93 -2.28 -3.00
CA ALA A 112 19.25 -2.11 -4.40
C ALA A 112 20.14 -3.25 -4.91
N ASP A 113 21.10 -3.71 -4.09
CA ASP A 113 21.95 -4.86 -4.41
C ASP A 113 21.12 -6.14 -4.60
N LEU A 114 20.14 -6.38 -3.73
CA LEU A 114 19.20 -7.49 -3.89
C LEU A 114 18.38 -7.39 -5.18
N VAL A 115 17.95 -6.18 -5.56
CA VAL A 115 17.19 -5.96 -6.81
C VAL A 115 18.08 -6.19 -8.04
N CYS A 116 19.34 -5.75 -8.01
CA CYS A 116 20.31 -5.98 -9.08
C CYS A 116 20.50 -7.49 -9.27
N TRP A 117 20.79 -8.20 -8.18
CA TRP A 117 20.95 -9.66 -8.17
C TRP A 117 19.71 -10.41 -8.71
N ILE A 118 18.49 -9.98 -8.35
CA ILE A 118 17.27 -10.57 -8.92
C ILE A 118 17.18 -10.34 -10.43
N SER A 119 17.54 -9.13 -10.88
CA SER A 119 17.41 -8.73 -12.28
C SER A 119 18.39 -9.50 -13.15
N GLU A 120 19.65 -9.62 -12.73
CA GLU A 120 20.69 -10.42 -13.39
C GLU A 120 20.24 -11.88 -13.58
N LEU A 121 19.74 -12.53 -12.52
CA LEU A 121 19.26 -13.90 -12.62
C LEU A 121 18.07 -14.04 -13.56
N ARG A 122 17.17 -13.06 -13.61
CA ARG A 122 16.02 -13.08 -14.52
C ARG A 122 16.44 -12.83 -15.97
N ASP A 123 17.44 -12.01 -16.20
CA ASP A 123 18.02 -11.77 -17.53
C ASP A 123 18.68 -13.03 -18.07
N GLU A 124 19.25 -13.88 -17.20
CA GLU A 124 19.75 -15.22 -17.53
C GLU A 124 18.64 -16.29 -17.65
N GLY A 125 17.38 -15.91 -17.49
CA GLY A 125 16.24 -16.84 -17.53
C GLY A 125 16.10 -17.75 -16.30
N VAL A 126 16.85 -17.47 -15.23
CA VAL A 126 16.80 -18.22 -13.97
C VAL A 126 15.64 -17.71 -13.10
N PRO A 127 14.66 -18.57 -12.75
CA PRO A 127 13.57 -18.15 -11.88
C PRO A 127 14.08 -17.96 -10.44
N VAL A 128 13.98 -16.73 -9.94
CA VAL A 128 14.30 -16.44 -8.53
C VAL A 128 13.13 -16.85 -7.64
N THR A 129 13.32 -17.93 -6.88
CA THR A 129 12.30 -18.39 -5.93
C THR A 129 12.28 -17.54 -4.65
N PRO A 130 11.15 -17.47 -3.92
CA PRO A 130 11.09 -16.75 -2.65
C PRO A 130 12.09 -17.25 -1.60
N THR A 131 12.47 -18.53 -1.64
CA THR A 131 13.45 -19.12 -0.74
C THR A 131 14.86 -18.60 -1.05
N MET A 132 15.23 -18.50 -2.32
CA MET A 132 16.52 -17.94 -2.74
C MET A 132 16.65 -16.48 -2.31
N LEU A 133 15.61 -15.67 -2.57
CA LEU A 133 15.60 -14.28 -2.14
C LEU A 133 15.73 -14.13 -0.62
N ARG A 134 15.10 -15.02 0.16
CA ARG A 134 15.23 -15.02 1.61
C ARG A 134 16.67 -15.30 2.06
N LEU A 135 17.32 -16.30 1.46
CA LEU A 135 18.71 -16.65 1.79
C LEU A 135 19.66 -15.51 1.44
N GLN A 136 19.54 -14.96 0.23
CA GLN A 136 20.35 -13.82 -0.21
C GLN A 136 20.16 -12.60 0.72
N ALA A 137 18.92 -12.29 1.08
CA ALA A 137 18.63 -11.17 1.98
C ALA A 137 19.23 -11.39 3.39
N HIS A 138 19.29 -12.62 3.89
CA HIS A 138 19.98 -12.92 5.15
C HIS A 138 21.49 -12.73 5.05
N GLU A 139 22.11 -13.10 3.92
CA GLU A 139 23.54 -12.89 3.69
C GLU A 139 23.88 -11.41 3.64
N VAL A 140 23.11 -10.63 2.89
CA VAL A 140 23.26 -9.17 2.81
C VAL A 140 23.07 -8.53 4.19
N ALA A 141 22.03 -8.91 4.93
CA ALA A 141 21.81 -8.39 6.29
C ALA A 141 22.96 -8.74 7.25
N LYS A 142 23.54 -9.93 7.13
CA LYS A 142 24.70 -10.35 7.93
C LYS A 142 25.94 -9.51 7.58
N ALA A 143 26.17 -9.26 6.28
CA ALA A 143 27.27 -8.42 5.81
C ALA A 143 27.12 -6.96 6.29
N ALA A 144 25.89 -6.44 6.28
CA ALA A 144 25.56 -5.10 6.76
C ALA A 144 25.51 -4.98 8.30
N GLY A 145 25.72 -6.08 9.05
CA GLY A 145 25.70 -6.08 10.51
C GLY A 145 24.31 -5.87 11.12
N VAL A 146 23.24 -6.15 10.36
CA VAL A 146 21.87 -5.88 10.76
C VAL A 146 21.24 -7.11 11.44
N ALA A 147 21.12 -7.08 12.76
CA ALA A 147 20.46 -8.13 13.55
C ALA A 147 19.51 -7.56 14.61
N PRO A 148 18.27 -8.08 14.75
CA PRO A 148 17.72 -9.27 14.08
C PRO A 148 16.96 -8.99 12.77
N PHE A 149 17.44 -9.54 11.64
CA PHE A 149 16.74 -9.54 10.34
C PHE A 149 16.02 -10.87 10.09
N LYS A 150 14.69 -10.86 9.95
CA LYS A 150 13.87 -12.08 9.84
C LYS A 150 13.50 -12.48 8.41
N ALA A 151 13.62 -11.56 7.44
CA ALA A 151 13.22 -11.78 6.05
C ALA A 151 11.83 -12.45 5.88
N SER A 152 10.88 -12.06 6.74
CA SER A 152 9.52 -12.62 6.75
C SER A 152 8.61 -11.88 5.78
N TRP A 153 7.70 -12.61 5.14
CA TRP A 153 6.63 -12.01 4.35
C TRP A 153 5.66 -11.24 5.26
N CYS A 154 5.18 -10.08 4.78
CA CYS A 154 3.98 -9.42 5.33
C CYS A 154 2.71 -10.08 4.79
#